data_AF-A0A8J7B052-F1
#
_entry.id   AF-A0A8J7B052-F1
#
_cell.length_a   1.000
_cell.length_b   1.000
_cell.length_c   1.000
_cell.angle_alpha   90.00
_cell.angle_beta   90.00
_cell.angle_gamma   90.00
#
_symmetry.space_group_name_H-M   'P 1'
#
loop_
_entity.id
_entity.type
_entity.pdbx_description
1 polymer ?
#
loop_
_entity_poly.entity_id
_entity_poly.type
_entity_poly.pdbx_seq_one_letter_code
_entity_poly.pdbx_strand_id
1 'polypeptide(L)'
;MASKNQLQTVLKENYGINKNVTQSLSLEDCEKLLVLLSNYPSAEKLVESFVEKNNELSQNNRFYGQRRSQAEKRLEQLQAEHQQTQKSIAELEQANKELQNRKGTLSVEQQQLESQIDQLSTKNQSLSSKIQTLTTKNDELIEANDQLKRDNRELKNIVDQIRLRLARDTKMLLQYEDSELRKAMIRLFRWTLG
;
A
#
# COMPACT_ATOMS: atom_id res chain seq x y z
N MET A 1 10.12 -44.17 -84.48
CA MET A 1 9.28 -44.32 -83.29
C MET A 1 9.50 -43.09 -82.41
N ALA A 2 8.42 -42.49 -81.91
CA ALA A 2 8.54 -41.37 -80.99
C ALA A 2 9.11 -41.87 -79.66
N SER A 3 9.96 -41.07 -79.02
CA SER A 3 10.53 -41.43 -77.71
C SER A 3 9.45 -41.38 -76.61
N LYS A 4 9.64 -42.14 -75.53
CA LYS A 4 8.74 -42.12 -74.36
C LYS A 4 8.43 -40.70 -73.86
N ASN A 5 9.44 -39.81 -73.84
CA ASN A 5 9.26 -38.42 -73.44
C ASN A 5 8.35 -37.64 -74.40
N GLN A 6 8.46 -37.88 -75.71
CA GLN A 6 7.60 -37.23 -76.71
C GLN A 6 6.15 -37.70 -76.56
N LEU A 7 5.93 -39.01 -76.38
CA LEU A 7 4.58 -39.56 -76.15
C LEU A 7 3.95 -39.03 -74.85
N GLN A 8 4.74 -38.89 -73.78
CA GLN A 8 4.29 -38.29 -72.53
C GLN A 8 3.92 -36.80 -72.68
N THR A 9 4.66 -36.05 -73.51
CA THR A 9 4.32 -34.65 -73.81
C THR A 9 2.99 -34.58 -74.56
N VAL A 10 2.79 -35.42 -75.59
CA VAL A 10 1.52 -35.48 -76.34
C VAL A 10 0.34 -35.87 -75.43
N LEU A 11 0.51 -36.87 -74.56
CA LEU A 11 -0.52 -37.27 -73.59
C LEU A 11 -0.87 -36.16 -72.59
N LYS A 12 0.12 -35.35 -72.20
CA LYS A 12 -0.10 -34.21 -71.31
C LYS A 12 -0.79 -33.04 -72.02
N GLU A 13 -0.36 -32.71 -73.23
CA GLU A 13 -0.87 -31.55 -73.98
C GLU A 13 -2.26 -31.80 -74.54
N ASN A 14 -2.52 -32.99 -75.09
CA ASN A 14 -3.79 -33.29 -75.75
C ASN A 14 -4.85 -33.85 -74.78
N TYR A 15 -4.43 -34.59 -73.76
CA TYR A 15 -5.36 -35.31 -72.87
C TYR A 15 -5.18 -34.95 -71.39
N GLY A 16 -4.32 -33.98 -71.05
CA GLY A 16 -4.09 -33.56 -69.66
C GLY A 16 -3.43 -34.59 -68.75
N ILE A 17 -2.92 -35.71 -69.30
CA ILE A 17 -2.36 -36.80 -68.50
C ILE A 17 -0.92 -36.44 -68.07
N ASN A 18 -0.78 -36.11 -66.79
CA ASN A 18 0.48 -35.64 -66.24
C ASN A 18 1.58 -36.71 -66.18
N LYS A 19 2.84 -36.24 -66.17
CA LYS A 19 4.04 -37.08 -66.02
C LYS A 19 4.02 -37.97 -64.77
N ASN A 20 3.37 -37.54 -63.69
CA ASN A 20 3.24 -38.34 -62.48
C ASN A 20 2.44 -39.64 -62.69
N VAL A 21 1.54 -39.66 -63.70
CA VAL A 21 0.76 -40.85 -64.07
C VAL A 21 1.51 -41.69 -65.10
N THR A 22 2.22 -41.03 -66.04
CA THR A 22 2.88 -41.71 -67.16
C THR A 22 4.33 -42.12 -66.89
N GLN A 23 4.91 -41.72 -65.75
CA GLN A 23 6.28 -42.05 -65.37
C GLN A 23 6.47 -43.57 -65.18
N SER A 24 5.51 -44.21 -64.52
CA SER A 24 5.49 -45.66 -64.26
C SER A 24 5.11 -46.51 -65.48
N LEU A 25 4.58 -45.90 -66.54
CA LEU A 25 4.20 -46.61 -67.76
C LEU A 25 5.42 -46.91 -68.65
N SER A 26 5.43 -48.04 -69.35
CA SER A 26 6.45 -48.32 -70.37
C SER A 26 6.23 -47.46 -71.63
N LEU A 27 7.20 -47.45 -72.55
CA LEU A 27 7.03 -46.77 -73.85
C LEU A 27 5.85 -47.37 -74.62
N GLU A 28 5.75 -48.69 -74.61
CA GLU A 28 4.70 -49.45 -75.30
C GLU A 28 3.31 -49.18 -74.70
N ASP A 29 3.24 -49.00 -73.38
CA ASP A 29 1.98 -48.64 -72.70
C ASP A 29 1.53 -47.22 -73.09
N CYS A 30 2.46 -46.27 -73.21
CA CYS A 30 2.13 -44.91 -73.68
C CYS A 30 1.62 -44.91 -75.13
N GLU A 31 2.18 -45.75 -76.01
CA GLU A 31 1.70 -45.90 -77.39
C GLU A 31 0.30 -46.52 -77.42
N LYS A 32 0.08 -47.63 -76.68
CA LYS A 32 -1.24 -48.26 -76.56
C LYS A 32 -2.31 -47.30 -76.04
N LEU A 33 -1.95 -46.46 -75.06
CA LEU A 33 -2.85 -45.48 -74.47
C LEU A 33 -3.24 -44.39 -75.47
N LEU A 34 -2.30 -43.91 -76.30
CA LEU A 34 -2.61 -42.94 -77.37
C LEU A 34 -3.54 -43.54 -78.43
N VAL A 35 -3.29 -44.78 -78.86
CA VAL A 35 -4.16 -45.47 -79.82
C VAL A 35 -5.56 -45.68 -79.26
N LEU A 36 -5.68 -45.99 -77.96
CA LEU A 36 -6.97 -46.18 -77.31
C LEU A 36 -7.74 -44.85 -77.22
N LEU A 37 -7.08 -43.76 -76.82
CA LEU A 37 -7.71 -42.45 -76.73
C LEU A 37 -8.09 -41.87 -78.10
N SER A 38 -7.31 -42.15 -79.15
CA SER A 38 -7.64 -41.69 -80.51
C SER A 38 -8.80 -42.45 -81.14
N ASN A 39 -8.99 -43.72 -80.78
CA ASN A 39 -9.96 -44.60 -81.44
C ASN A 39 -11.30 -44.72 -80.68
N TYR A 40 -11.32 -44.36 -79.40
CA TYR A 40 -12.50 -44.49 -78.54
C TYR A 40 -12.87 -43.16 -77.85
N PRO A 41 -13.77 -42.36 -78.45
CA PRO A 41 -14.18 -41.06 -77.91
C PRO A 41 -14.81 -41.11 -76.51
N SER A 42 -15.38 -42.25 -76.12
CA SER A 42 -15.91 -42.46 -74.76
C SER A 42 -14.80 -42.56 -73.70
N ALA A 43 -13.64 -43.13 -74.06
CA ALA A 43 -12.48 -43.20 -73.19
C ALA A 43 -11.81 -41.83 -73.04
N GLU A 44 -11.75 -41.05 -74.12
CA GLU A 44 -11.31 -39.66 -74.10
C GLU A 44 -12.15 -38.80 -73.13
N LYS A 45 -13.48 -38.81 -73.26
CA LYS A 45 -14.39 -38.08 -72.34
C LYS A 45 -14.24 -38.49 -70.87
N LEU A 46 -13.99 -39.77 -70.61
CA LEU A 46 -13.75 -40.26 -69.26
C LEU A 46 -12.42 -39.71 -68.71
N VAL A 47 -11.37 -39.70 -69.52
CA VAL A 47 -10.08 -39.09 -69.16
C VAL A 47 -10.23 -37.59 -68.91
N GLU A 48 -10.96 -36.86 -69.77
CA GLU A 48 -11.27 -35.44 -69.56
C GLU A 48 -11.97 -35.21 -68.22
N SER A 49 -13.01 -35.97 -67.91
CA SER A 49 -13.72 -35.88 -66.62
C SER A 49 -12.81 -36.16 -65.42
N PHE A 50 -11.90 -37.13 -65.53
CA PHE A 50 -10.92 -37.39 -64.48
C PHE A 50 -9.90 -36.27 -64.33
N VAL A 51 -9.44 -35.67 -65.44
CA VAL A 51 -8.52 -34.54 -65.44
C VAL A 51 -9.17 -33.31 -64.80
N GLU A 52 -10.43 -33.01 -65.16
CA GLU A 52 -11.22 -31.94 -64.54
C GLU A 52 -11.36 -32.16 -63.03
N LYS A 53 -11.74 -33.38 -62.61
CA LYS A 53 -11.89 -33.68 -61.18
C LYS A 53 -10.56 -33.60 -60.43
N ASN A 54 -9.48 -34.05 -61.04
CA ASN A 54 -8.15 -33.96 -60.46
C ASN A 54 -7.67 -32.50 -60.31
N ASN A 55 -7.99 -31.65 -61.28
CA ASN A 55 -7.71 -30.21 -61.22
C ASN A 55 -8.52 -29.54 -60.08
N GLU A 56 -9.80 -29.87 -59.95
CA GLU A 56 -10.65 -29.40 -58.84
C GLU A 56 -10.08 -29.84 -57.48
N LEU A 57 -9.71 -31.11 -57.32
CA LEU A 57 -9.09 -31.63 -56.09
C LEU A 57 -7.76 -30.92 -55.78
N SER A 58 -6.94 -30.65 -56.80
CA SER A 58 -5.70 -29.89 -56.65
C SER A 58 -5.93 -28.45 -56.20
N GLN A 59 -6.98 -27.79 -56.71
CA GLN A 59 -7.38 -26.46 -56.25
C GLN A 59 -7.87 -26.51 -54.80
N ASN A 60 -8.73 -27.47 -54.45
CA ASN A 60 -9.23 -27.66 -53.09
C ASN A 60 -8.10 -27.93 -52.09
N ASN A 61 -7.16 -28.82 -52.43
CA ASN A 61 -6.01 -29.11 -51.58
C ASN A 61 -5.15 -27.86 -51.31
N ARG A 62 -4.92 -27.03 -52.33
CA ARG A 62 -4.22 -25.75 -52.14
C ARG A 62 -5.00 -24.80 -51.24
N PHE A 63 -6.32 -24.68 -51.45
CA PHE A 63 -7.18 -23.84 -50.64
C PHE A 63 -7.19 -24.27 -49.16
N TYR A 64 -7.40 -25.56 -48.88
CA TYR A 64 -7.40 -26.07 -47.51
C TYR A 64 -6.01 -26.01 -46.87
N GLY A 65 -4.94 -26.24 -47.64
CA GLY A 65 -3.57 -26.07 -47.16
C GLY A 65 -3.27 -24.64 -46.72
N GLN A 66 -3.71 -23.64 -47.49
CA GLN A 66 -3.59 -22.23 -47.13
C GLN A 66 -4.39 -21.90 -45.87
N ARG A 67 -5.66 -22.35 -45.79
CA ARG A 67 -6.50 -22.12 -44.61
C ARG A 67 -5.92 -22.77 -43.35
N ARG A 68 -5.37 -23.98 -43.47
CA ARG A 68 -4.70 -24.66 -42.36
C ARG A 68 -3.50 -23.85 -41.86
N SER A 69 -2.63 -23.41 -42.75
CA SER A 69 -1.46 -22.60 -42.38
C SER A 69 -1.85 -21.28 -41.72
N GLN A 70 -2.93 -20.62 -42.18
CA GLN A 70 -3.44 -19.42 -41.54
C GLN A 70 -4.01 -19.70 -40.13
N ALA A 71 -4.72 -20.82 -39.97
CA ALA A 71 -5.27 -21.23 -38.68
C ALA A 71 -4.15 -21.57 -37.67
N GLU A 72 -3.10 -22.28 -38.11
CA GLU A 72 -1.92 -22.59 -37.30
C GLU A 72 -1.25 -21.31 -36.78
N LYS A 73 -1.00 -20.32 -37.66
CA LYS A 73 -0.42 -19.03 -37.26
C LYS A 73 -1.28 -18.27 -36.25
N ARG A 74 -2.60 -18.27 -36.42
CA ARG A 74 -3.52 -17.64 -35.47
C ARG A 74 -3.51 -18.35 -34.12
N LEU A 75 -3.41 -19.67 -34.12
CA LEU A 75 -3.36 -20.46 -32.91
C LEU A 75 -2.07 -20.19 -32.13
N GLU A 76 -0.92 -20.12 -32.82
CA GLU A 76 0.36 -19.73 -32.20
C GLU A 76 0.30 -18.33 -31.60
N GLN A 77 -0.28 -17.36 -32.32
CA GLN A 77 -0.46 -16.00 -31.82
C GLN A 77 -1.34 -15.97 -30.56
N LEU A 78 -2.49 -16.64 -30.59
CA LEU A 78 -3.40 -16.70 -29.44
C LEU A 78 -2.76 -17.40 -28.24
N GLN A 79 -1.94 -18.43 -28.46
CA GLN A 79 -1.20 -19.09 -27.39
C GLN A 79 -0.17 -18.14 -26.75
N ALA A 80 0.55 -17.36 -27.56
CA ALA A 80 1.49 -16.37 -27.05
C ALA A 80 0.78 -15.26 -26.25
N GLU A 81 -0.34 -14.73 -26.78
CA GLU A 81 -1.16 -13.75 -26.08
C GLU A 81 -1.70 -14.30 -24.76
N HIS A 82 -2.21 -15.54 -24.77
CA HIS A 82 -2.72 -16.20 -23.56
C HIS A 82 -1.63 -16.35 -22.48
N GLN A 83 -0.43 -16.79 -22.85
CA GLN A 83 0.70 -16.89 -21.93
C GLN A 83 1.10 -15.53 -21.36
N GLN A 84 1.08 -14.47 -22.19
CA GLN A 84 1.39 -13.12 -21.74
C GLN A 84 0.34 -12.60 -20.76
N THR A 85 -0.95 -12.80 -21.05
CA THR A 85 -2.04 -12.45 -20.14
C THR A 85 -1.93 -13.21 -18.83
N GLN A 86 -1.60 -14.51 -18.87
CA GLN A 86 -1.45 -15.32 -17.66
C GLN A 86 -0.31 -14.81 -16.76
N LYS A 87 0.82 -14.39 -17.35
CA LYS A 87 1.92 -13.75 -16.60
C LYS A 87 1.47 -12.44 -15.95
N SER A 88 0.78 -11.58 -16.71
CA SER A 88 0.29 -10.31 -16.19
C SER A 88 -0.72 -10.51 -15.04
N ILE A 89 -1.59 -11.51 -15.13
CA ILE A 89 -2.51 -11.87 -14.03
C ILE A 89 -1.71 -12.27 -12.79
N ALA A 90 -0.69 -13.13 -12.91
CA ALA A 90 0.12 -13.56 -11.77
C ALA A 90 0.87 -12.39 -11.11
N GLU A 91 1.42 -11.46 -11.89
CA GLU A 91 2.06 -10.23 -11.39
C GLU A 91 1.07 -9.35 -10.63
N LEU A 92 -0.14 -9.16 -11.17
CA LEU A 92 -1.20 -8.38 -10.51
C LEU A 92 -1.68 -9.04 -9.21
N GLU A 93 -1.81 -10.37 -9.20
CA GLU A 93 -2.17 -11.11 -7.98
C GLU A 93 -1.11 -10.96 -6.89
N GLN A 94 0.18 -10.99 -7.26
CA GLN A 94 1.26 -10.76 -6.31
C GLN A 94 1.22 -9.32 -5.77
N ALA A 95 1.12 -8.32 -6.64
CA ALA A 95 1.04 -6.92 -6.22
C ALA A 95 -0.17 -6.67 -5.30
N ASN A 96 -1.30 -7.32 -5.58
CA ASN A 96 -2.50 -7.20 -4.76
C ASN A 96 -2.29 -7.82 -3.36
N LYS A 97 -1.61 -8.96 -3.26
CA LYS A 97 -1.24 -9.56 -1.96
C LYS A 97 -0.32 -8.65 -1.15
N GLU A 98 0.67 -8.04 -1.80
CA GLU A 98 1.58 -7.08 -1.16
C GLU A 98 0.84 -5.84 -0.63
N LEU A 99 -0.09 -5.30 -1.42
CA LEU A 99 -0.94 -4.18 -1.01
C LEU A 99 -1.87 -4.56 0.16
N GLN A 100 -2.46 -5.75 0.15
CA GLN A 100 -3.28 -6.24 1.27
C GLN A 100 -2.47 -6.36 2.55
N ASN A 101 -1.26 -6.91 2.48
CA ASN A 101 -0.36 -7.01 3.64
C ASN A 101 -0.01 -5.61 4.17
N ARG A 102 0.37 -4.67 3.30
CA ARG A 102 0.68 -3.29 3.68
C ARG A 102 -0.50 -2.60 4.33
N LYS A 103 -1.72 -2.79 3.80
CA LYS A 103 -2.96 -2.27 4.40
C LYS A 103 -3.18 -2.85 5.81
N GLY A 104 -2.91 -4.15 5.99
CA GLY A 104 -2.96 -4.80 7.30
C GLY A 104 -2.01 -4.16 8.31
N THR A 105 -0.74 -3.98 7.94
CA THR A 105 0.27 -3.32 8.79
C THR A 105 -0.15 -1.90 9.17
N LEU A 106 -0.57 -1.09 8.19
CA LEU A 106 -1.01 0.28 8.44
C LEU A 106 -2.25 0.34 9.36
N SER A 107 -3.17 -0.61 9.23
CA SER A 107 -4.34 -0.69 10.11
C SER A 107 -3.94 -0.96 11.56
N VAL A 108 -2.93 -1.81 11.79
CA VAL A 108 -2.41 -2.08 13.14
C VAL A 108 -1.68 -0.87 13.70
N GLU A 109 -0.83 -0.21 12.91
CA GLU A 109 -0.15 1.02 13.31
C GLU A 109 -1.14 2.13 13.67
N GLN A 110 -2.21 2.28 12.89
CA GLN A 110 -3.27 3.25 13.17
C GLN A 110 -3.92 2.98 14.54
N GLN A 111 -4.31 1.73 14.81
CA GLN A 111 -4.90 1.37 16.12
C GLN A 111 -3.94 1.61 17.28
N GLN A 112 -2.64 1.37 17.09
CA GLN A 112 -1.63 1.65 18.11
C GLN A 112 -1.50 3.16 18.37
N LEU A 113 -1.49 3.98 17.32
CA LEU A 113 -1.44 5.44 17.47
C LEU A 113 -2.70 5.99 18.13
N GLU A 114 -3.89 5.50 17.77
CA GLU A 114 -5.15 5.87 18.43
C GLU A 114 -5.09 5.55 19.93
N SER A 115 -4.62 4.36 20.31
CA SER A 115 -4.45 3.99 21.72
C SER A 115 -3.45 4.89 22.45
N GLN A 116 -2.34 5.28 21.81
CA GLN A 116 -1.37 6.21 22.40
C GLN A 116 -1.97 7.60 22.60
N ILE A 117 -2.78 8.09 21.64
CA ILE A 117 -3.47 9.36 21.75
C ILE A 117 -4.42 9.35 22.96
N ASP A 118 -5.20 8.29 23.14
CA ASP A 118 -6.12 8.16 24.28
C ASP A 118 -5.39 8.13 25.63
N GLN A 119 -4.27 7.41 25.69
CA GLN A 119 -3.43 7.39 26.89
C GLN A 119 -2.85 8.76 27.22
N LEU A 120 -2.35 9.49 26.21
CA LEU A 120 -1.81 10.83 26.39
C LEU A 120 -2.91 11.83 26.79
N SER A 121 -4.09 11.73 26.18
CA SER A 121 -5.27 12.53 26.53
C SER A 121 -5.64 12.34 28.00
N THR A 122 -5.70 11.09 28.46
CA THR A 122 -6.00 10.74 29.86
C THR A 122 -4.94 11.30 30.82
N LYS A 123 -3.65 11.17 30.47
CA LYS A 123 -2.55 11.74 31.27
C LYS A 123 -2.64 13.26 31.36
N ASN A 124 -2.95 13.93 30.24
CA ASN A 124 -3.12 15.38 30.21
C ASN A 124 -4.28 15.84 31.10
N GLN A 125 -5.41 15.15 31.07
CA GLN A 125 -6.54 15.44 31.96
C GLN A 125 -6.13 15.30 33.43
N SER A 126 -5.45 14.20 33.78
CA SER A 126 -4.96 13.97 35.15
C SER A 126 -3.98 15.06 35.61
N LEU A 127 -3.05 15.47 34.75
CA LEU A 127 -2.13 16.56 35.03
C LEU A 127 -2.85 17.91 35.20
N SER A 128 -3.85 18.18 34.35
CA SER A 128 -4.67 19.39 34.46
C SER A 128 -5.39 19.47 35.81
N SER A 129 -6.02 18.37 36.27
CA SER A 129 -6.66 18.32 37.59
C SER A 129 -5.66 18.51 38.74
N LYS A 130 -4.45 17.94 38.62
CA LYS A 130 -3.37 18.15 39.61
C LYS A 130 -2.93 19.61 39.67
N ILE A 131 -2.76 20.25 38.51
CA ILE A 131 -2.42 21.68 38.44
C ILE A 131 -3.50 22.50 39.14
N GLN A 132 -4.77 22.27 38.82
CA GLN A 132 -5.87 23.00 39.46
C GLN A 132 -5.85 22.82 40.99
N THR A 133 -5.63 21.60 41.48
CA THR A 133 -5.52 21.31 42.92
C THR A 133 -4.35 22.06 43.56
N LEU A 134 -3.18 22.09 42.90
CA LEU A 134 -2.01 22.82 43.39
C LEU A 134 -2.23 24.33 43.38
N THR A 135 -2.91 24.86 42.36
CA THR A 135 -3.28 26.28 42.30
C THR A 135 -4.16 26.65 43.49
N THR A 136 -5.22 25.89 43.76
CA THR A 136 -6.10 26.14 44.92
C THR A 136 -5.33 26.10 46.25
N LYS A 137 -4.47 25.11 46.46
CA LYS A 137 -3.64 25.03 47.67
C LYS A 137 -2.66 26.20 47.79
N ASN A 138 -2.13 26.68 46.67
CA ASN A 138 -1.24 27.83 46.68
C ASN A 138 -2.00 29.11 47.06
N ASP A 139 -3.21 29.29 46.55
CA ASP A 139 -4.07 30.42 46.91
C ASP A 139 -4.41 30.41 48.40
N GLU A 140 -4.78 29.24 48.96
CA GLU A 140 -5.00 29.06 50.41
C GLU A 140 -3.76 29.43 51.24
N LEU A 141 -2.56 29.02 50.79
CA LEU A 141 -1.30 29.37 51.47
C LEU A 141 -1.00 30.86 51.40
N ILE A 142 -1.30 31.52 50.28
CA ILE A 142 -1.15 32.97 50.12
C ILE A 142 -2.06 33.70 51.11
N GLU A 143 -3.33 33.30 51.19
CA GLU A 143 -4.30 33.87 52.14
C GLU A 143 -3.86 33.69 53.60
N ALA A 144 -3.45 32.47 53.98
CA ALA A 144 -2.95 32.19 55.32
C ALA A 144 -1.70 33.02 55.67
N ASN A 145 -0.77 33.17 54.73
CA ASN A 145 0.43 34.00 54.91
C ASN A 145 0.05 35.48 55.09
N ASP A 146 -0.89 35.98 54.31
CA ASP A 146 -1.36 37.36 54.44
C ASP A 146 -2.11 37.60 55.75
N GLN A 147 -2.85 36.62 56.27
CA GLN A 147 -3.43 36.68 57.61
C GLN A 147 -2.32 36.73 58.69
N LEU A 148 -1.33 35.83 58.63
CA LEU A 148 -0.21 35.83 59.56
C LEU A 148 0.60 37.13 59.55
N LYS A 149 0.73 37.79 58.39
CA LYS A 149 1.34 39.13 58.29
C LYS A 149 0.53 40.18 59.03
N ARG A 150 -0.82 40.12 58.96
CA ARG A 150 -1.69 41.06 59.70
C ARG A 150 -1.57 40.83 61.20
N ASP A 151 -1.67 39.58 61.64
CA ASP A 151 -1.57 39.20 63.05
C ASP A 151 -0.20 39.63 63.63
N ASN A 152 0.89 39.41 62.89
CA ASN A 152 2.22 39.88 63.29
C ASN A 152 2.31 41.40 63.43
N ARG A 153 1.67 42.17 62.54
CA ARG A 153 1.62 43.64 62.67
C ARG A 153 0.82 44.06 63.90
N GLU A 154 -0.31 43.41 64.16
CA GLU A 154 -1.13 43.68 65.33
C GLU A 154 -0.40 43.36 66.64
N LEU A 155 0.22 42.18 66.72
CA LEU A 155 1.05 41.79 67.86
C LEU A 155 2.20 42.78 68.09
N LYS A 156 2.88 43.22 67.02
CA LYS A 156 3.93 44.24 67.13
C LYS A 156 3.38 45.55 67.70
N ASN A 157 2.22 46.01 67.24
CA ASN A 157 1.57 47.21 67.78
C ASN A 157 1.22 47.05 69.26
N ILE A 158 0.68 45.90 69.68
CA ILE A 158 0.37 45.60 71.09
C ILE A 158 1.65 45.62 71.94
N VAL A 159 2.72 44.97 71.46
CA VAL A 159 4.01 44.95 72.15
C VAL A 159 4.57 46.38 72.31
N ASP A 160 4.49 47.20 71.26
CA ASP A 160 4.96 48.59 71.32
C ASP A 160 4.10 49.43 72.29
N GLN A 161 2.77 49.22 72.34
CA GLN A 161 1.90 49.85 73.34
C GLN A 161 2.25 49.44 74.78
N ILE A 162 2.51 48.15 75.03
CA ILE A 162 2.94 47.64 76.33
C ILE A 162 4.27 48.28 76.73
N ARG A 163 5.24 48.32 75.81
CA ARG A 163 6.55 48.97 76.05
C ARG A 163 6.40 50.44 76.42
N LEU A 164 5.57 51.18 75.70
CA LEU A 164 5.29 52.59 75.98
C LEU A 164 4.62 52.78 77.35
N ARG A 165 3.65 51.92 77.69
CA ARG A 165 2.97 51.95 78.99
C ARG A 165 3.94 51.65 80.13
N LEU A 166 4.74 50.58 80.02
CA LEU A 166 5.78 50.23 80.99
C LEU A 166 6.79 51.36 81.18
N ALA A 167 7.23 52.01 80.10
CA ALA A 167 8.14 53.15 80.19
C ALA A 167 7.50 54.33 80.94
N ARG A 168 6.21 54.61 80.70
CA ARG A 168 5.46 55.66 81.40
C ARG A 168 5.30 55.33 82.89
N ASP A 169 4.84 54.12 83.22
CA ASP A 169 4.63 53.68 84.59
C ASP A 169 5.95 53.68 85.39
N THR A 170 7.04 53.24 84.75
CA THR A 170 8.40 53.32 85.30
C THR A 170 8.81 54.76 85.62
N LYS A 171 8.54 55.70 84.70
CA LYS A 171 8.84 57.12 84.91
C LYS A 171 8.06 57.70 86.10
N MET A 172 6.78 57.38 86.22
CA MET A 172 5.93 57.84 87.33
C MET A 172 6.44 57.32 88.68
N LEU A 173 6.81 56.04 88.76
CA LEU A 173 7.31 55.46 90.00
C LEU A 173 8.66 56.06 90.44
N LEU A 174 9.53 56.43 89.50
CA LEU A 174 10.78 57.14 89.81
C LEU A 174 10.56 58.56 90.35
N GLN A 175 9.39 59.17 90.12
CA GLN A 175 9.04 60.51 90.60
C GLN A 175 8.52 60.53 92.04
N TYR A 176 8.10 59.40 92.61
CA TYR A 176 7.71 59.35 94.03
C TYR A 176 8.90 59.73 94.92
N GLU A 177 8.64 60.54 95.95
CA GLU A 177 9.64 61.05 96.90
C GLU A 177 10.14 59.99 97.90
N ASP A 178 9.45 58.86 97.98
CA ASP A 178 9.74 57.80 98.94
C ASP A 178 11.03 57.03 98.57
N SER A 179 12.03 57.06 99.45
CA SER A 179 13.40 56.66 99.07
C SER A 179 13.54 55.16 98.82
N GLU A 180 12.70 54.34 99.45
CA GLU A 180 12.81 52.87 99.40
C GLU A 180 12.19 52.28 98.13
N LEU A 181 11.05 52.79 97.66
CA LEU A 181 10.43 52.38 96.39
C LEU A 181 11.33 52.72 95.20
N ARG A 182 11.92 53.92 95.20
CA ARG A 182 12.87 54.37 94.17
C ARG A 182 14.14 53.51 94.16
N LYS A 183 14.74 53.24 95.33
CA LYS A 183 15.94 52.38 95.45
C LYS A 183 15.66 50.94 95.03
N ALA A 184 14.51 50.38 95.43
CA ALA A 184 14.10 49.02 95.07
C ALA A 184 13.96 48.86 93.54
N MET A 185 13.32 49.82 92.86
CA MET A 185 13.24 49.83 91.39
C MET A 185 14.60 49.92 90.72
N ILE A 186 15.50 50.79 91.19
CA ILE A 186 16.84 50.91 90.62
C ILE A 186 17.63 49.59 90.77
N ARG A 187 17.48 48.87 91.89
CA ARG A 187 18.08 47.54 92.08
C ARG A 187 17.48 46.50 91.13
N LEU A 188 16.15 46.51 90.96
CA LEU A 188 15.43 45.57 90.11
C LEU A 188 15.83 45.74 88.63
N PHE A 189 15.91 46.99 88.14
CA PHE A 189 16.40 47.27 86.78
C PHE A 189 17.87 46.87 86.58
N ARG A 190 18.74 47.07 87.58
CA ARG A 190 20.14 46.60 87.51
C ARG A 190 20.25 45.07 87.43
N TRP A 191 19.30 44.33 88.02
CA TRP A 191 19.29 42.87 88.01
C TRP A 191 18.68 42.28 86.72
N THR A 192 17.74 42.99 86.08
CA THR A 192 17.08 42.50 84.86
C THR A 192 17.73 42.94 83.54
N LEU A 193 18.65 43.92 83.56
CA LEU A 193 19.31 44.48 82.37
C LEU A 193 20.83 44.21 82.30
N GLY A 194 21.39 43.48 83.26
CA GLY A 194 22.76 42.95 83.24
C GLY A 194 22.74 41.45 83.06
#